data_AF-A0A7U2FCE3-F1
#
_entry.id   AF-A0A7U2FCE3-F1
#
_cell.length_a   1.000
_cell.length_b   1.000
_cell.length_c   1.000
_cell.angle_alpha   90.00
_cell.angle_beta   90.00
_cell.angle_gamma   90.00
#
_symmetry.space_group_name_H-M   'P 1'
#
loop_
_entity.id
_entity.type
_entity.pdbx_description
1 polymer ?
#
loop_
_entity_poly.entity_id
_entity_poly.type
_entity_poly.pdbx_seq_one_letter_code
_entity_poly.pdbx_strand_id
1 'polypeptide(L)'
;MDSKLRWRSQSVDLSYLIDHARNTESSNQKGKVCAFLGLSHTHHDIHISYDKAYSMNALLADTARSILVNEMHGVDMLLQAGTAAPNRRLTPNDDALPSWAPDWTIPEDPLHHAFLSALALPLTSAAGLQRAVNPFFLPDSHGNENRILVLSGVKIATLRAVLQDKTTQSWRTFSTDSERFTVTSTAIGRQGDEVWIFDGVKWPLLMRQEYGGTRVLLAPAMVHESQGMAVPGVMFGKDWEREWRREALQIV
;
A
#
# COMPACT_ATOMS: atom_id res chain seq x y z
N MET A 1 -19.00 10.30 27.85
CA MET A 1 -18.74 9.31 26.79
C MET A 1 -19.91 9.15 25.80
N ASP A 2 -20.95 10.01 25.81
CA ASP A 2 -22.20 9.79 25.04
C ASP A 2 -22.45 10.70 23.82
N SER A 3 -21.52 11.59 23.46
CA SER A 3 -21.77 12.53 22.36
C SER A 3 -21.69 11.88 20.97
N LYS A 4 -20.84 10.86 20.78
CA LYS A 4 -20.66 10.17 19.49
C LYS A 4 -21.80 9.23 19.12
N LEU A 5 -22.53 8.66 20.09
CA LEU A 5 -23.66 7.73 19.85
C LEU A 5 -24.87 8.40 19.17
N ARG A 6 -24.92 9.74 19.18
CA ARG A 6 -26.01 10.54 18.62
C ARG A 6 -25.80 10.95 17.15
N TRP A 7 -24.59 10.82 16.61
CA TRP A 7 -24.29 11.09 15.20
C TRP A 7 -24.58 9.86 14.35
N ARG A 8 -25.87 9.63 14.06
CA ARG A 8 -26.35 8.41 13.39
C ARG A 8 -26.52 8.50 11.88
N SER A 9 -26.16 9.59 11.21
CA SER A 9 -26.57 9.82 9.82
C SER A 9 -25.47 9.90 8.76
N GLN A 10 -24.18 9.75 9.12
CA GLN A 10 -23.09 9.58 8.14
C GLN A 10 -21.86 9.04 8.88
N SER A 11 -21.59 7.74 8.75
CA SER A 11 -20.28 7.19 9.10
C SER A 11 -19.29 7.67 8.06
N VAL A 12 -18.31 8.48 8.47
CA VAL A 12 -17.19 8.85 7.60
C VAL A 12 -16.07 7.87 7.90
N ASP A 13 -15.56 7.21 6.85
CA ASP A 13 -14.45 6.28 6.95
C ASP A 13 -13.19 7.00 7.44
N LEU A 14 -12.40 6.31 8.26
CA LEU A 14 -11.18 6.87 8.83
C LEU A 14 -10.15 7.17 7.73
N SER A 15 -10.07 6.32 6.70
CA SER A 15 -9.24 6.56 5.51
C SER A 15 -9.52 7.93 4.89
N TYR A 16 -10.79 8.27 4.67
CA TYR A 16 -11.19 9.56 4.11
C TYR A 16 -10.77 10.75 4.99
N LEU A 17 -10.99 10.64 6.31
CA LEU A 17 -10.65 11.69 7.27
C LEU A 17 -9.15 11.94 7.35
N ILE A 18 -8.36 10.86 7.37
CA ILE A 18 -6.91 10.92 7.51
C ILE A 18 -6.24 11.37 6.20
N ASP A 19 -6.76 10.98 5.04
CA ASP A 19 -6.31 11.53 3.77
C ASP A 19 -6.61 13.02 3.66
N HIS A 20 -7.75 13.50 4.17
CA HIS A 20 -8.02 14.93 4.26
C HIS A 20 -7.05 15.64 5.22
N ALA A 21 -6.77 15.03 6.38
CA ALA A 21 -5.89 15.58 7.42
C ALA A 21 -4.48 15.89 6.90
N ARG A 22 -3.98 15.11 5.93
CA ARG A 22 -2.63 15.28 5.39
C ARG A 22 -2.40 16.65 4.74
N ASN A 23 -3.47 17.26 4.22
CA ASN A 23 -3.45 18.56 3.56
C ASN A 23 -3.79 19.71 4.53
N THR A 24 -3.81 19.43 5.85
CA THR A 24 -4.06 20.43 6.89
C THR A 24 -2.81 20.68 7.73
N GLU A 25 -2.60 21.94 8.11
CA GLU A 25 -1.47 22.37 8.92
C GLU A 25 -1.70 22.10 10.42
N SER A 26 -0.64 21.69 11.11
CA SER A 26 -0.65 21.58 12.57
C SER A 26 0.77 21.68 13.11
N SER A 27 0.91 22.38 14.25
CA SER A 27 2.16 22.44 15.00
C SER A 27 2.50 21.12 15.71
N ASN A 28 1.53 20.21 15.85
CA ASN A 28 1.71 18.89 16.46
C ASN A 28 1.05 17.81 15.58
N GLN A 29 1.87 17.13 14.76
CA GLN A 29 1.39 16.09 13.83
C GLN A 29 0.75 14.90 14.54
N LYS A 30 1.28 14.48 15.71
CA LYS A 30 0.68 13.42 16.52
C LYS A 30 -0.71 13.85 17.00
N GLY A 31 -0.83 15.09 17.49
CA GLY A 31 -2.11 15.68 17.89
C GLY A 31 -3.11 15.76 16.74
N LYS A 32 -2.65 16.12 15.53
CA LYS A 32 -3.47 16.16 14.31
C LYS A 32 -4.07 14.79 14.00
N VAL A 33 -3.23 13.75 13.86
CA VAL A 33 -3.70 12.39 13.57
C VAL A 33 -4.66 11.91 14.66
N CYS A 34 -4.32 12.09 15.94
CA CYS A 34 -5.20 11.71 17.05
C CYS A 34 -6.57 12.42 17.01
N ALA A 35 -6.61 13.70 16.60
CA ALA A 35 -7.86 14.44 16.47
C ALA A 35 -8.76 13.82 15.38
N PHE A 36 -8.21 13.51 14.20
CA PHE A 36 -8.97 12.88 13.11
C PHE A 36 -9.37 11.42 13.42
N LEU A 37 -8.52 10.65 14.10
CA LEU A 37 -8.91 9.35 14.68
C LEU A 37 -10.10 9.52 15.63
N GLY A 38 -10.04 10.55 16.47
CA GLY A 38 -11.10 10.98 17.36
C GLY A 38 -12.39 11.45 16.67
N LEU A 39 -12.39 11.69 15.35
CA LEU A 39 -13.59 12.01 14.57
C LEU A 39 -14.20 10.78 13.89
N SER A 40 -13.41 9.74 13.64
CA SER A 40 -13.89 8.48 13.07
C SER A 40 -14.83 7.69 14.02
N HIS A 41 -15.55 6.73 13.45
CA HIS A 41 -16.49 5.89 14.19
C HIS A 41 -15.77 4.94 15.16
N THR A 42 -16.48 4.42 16.16
CA THR A 42 -15.93 3.69 17.31
C THR A 42 -15.44 2.27 17.01
N HIS A 43 -15.43 1.82 15.75
CA HIS A 43 -15.03 0.46 15.39
C HIS A 43 -13.53 0.27 15.19
N HIS A 44 -12.73 1.34 15.28
CA HIS A 44 -11.31 1.26 14.94
C HIS A 44 -10.40 0.73 16.06
N ASP A 45 -10.86 0.61 17.31
CA ASP A 45 -10.11 0.10 18.48
C ASP A 45 -8.62 0.52 18.54
N ILE A 46 -8.31 1.73 18.08
CA ILE A 46 -6.94 2.28 18.12
C ILE A 46 -6.70 2.81 19.53
N HIS A 47 -5.82 2.13 20.28
CA HIS A 47 -5.41 2.60 21.60
C HIS A 47 -4.38 3.72 21.45
N ILE A 48 -4.85 4.97 21.43
CA ILE A 48 -3.97 6.14 21.35
C ILE A 48 -3.25 6.33 22.69
N SER A 49 -1.93 6.12 22.71
CA SER A 49 -1.07 6.45 23.85
C SER A 49 -0.25 7.71 23.59
N TYR A 50 -0.29 8.67 24.52
CA TYR A 50 0.58 9.86 24.47
C TYR A 50 1.94 9.64 25.14
N ASP A 51 2.27 8.39 25.50
CA ASP A 51 3.60 8.04 25.99
C ASP A 51 4.68 8.44 24.98
N LYS A 52 5.83 8.89 25.48
CA LYS A 52 7.02 9.21 24.69
C LYS A 52 7.57 7.97 23.97
N ALA A 53 7.34 6.78 24.53
CA ALA A 53 7.71 5.52 23.88
C ALA A 53 6.82 5.20 22.66
N TYR A 54 5.62 5.77 22.56
CA TYR A 54 4.73 5.59 21.42
C TYR A 54 5.05 6.62 20.33
N SER A 55 5.87 6.20 19.37
CA SER A 55 6.34 7.06 18.29
C SER A 55 5.20 7.48 17.33
N MET A 56 5.50 8.44 16.47
CA MET A 56 4.60 8.79 15.37
C MET A 56 4.42 7.62 14.40
N ASN A 57 5.47 6.86 14.11
CA ASN A 57 5.41 5.75 13.16
C ASN A 57 4.59 4.57 13.70
N ALA A 58 4.63 4.33 15.01
CA ALA A 58 3.74 3.39 15.68
C ALA A 58 2.27 3.80 15.52
N LEU A 59 1.96 5.09 15.72
CA LEU A 59 0.60 5.62 15.51
C LEU A 59 0.12 5.47 14.06
N LEU A 60 0.97 5.80 13.10
CA LEU A 60 0.64 5.65 11.68
C LEU A 60 0.43 4.17 11.30
N ALA A 61 1.30 3.26 11.79
CA ALA A 61 1.15 1.83 11.55
C ALA A 61 -0.13 1.24 12.19
N ASP A 62 -0.45 1.62 13.43
CA ASP A 62 -1.70 1.20 14.09
C ASP A 62 -2.94 1.75 13.38
N THR A 63 -2.86 2.99 12.89
CA THR A 63 -3.94 3.62 12.11
C THR A 63 -4.15 2.86 10.79
N ALA A 64 -3.08 2.59 10.05
CA ALA A 64 -3.13 1.79 8.82
C ALA A 64 -3.65 0.38 9.07
N ARG A 65 -3.21 -0.29 10.14
CA ARG A 65 -3.73 -1.61 10.54
C ARG A 65 -5.25 -1.55 10.74
N SER A 66 -5.72 -0.56 11.48
CA SER A 66 -7.15 -0.44 11.79
C SER A 66 -7.99 -0.20 10.54
N ILE A 67 -7.51 0.61 9.61
CA ILE A 67 -8.19 0.82 8.31
C ILE A 67 -8.21 -0.51 7.52
N LEU A 68 -7.09 -1.25 7.46
CA LEU A 68 -7.00 -2.54 6.75
C LEU A 68 -7.99 -3.58 7.29
N VAL A 69 -8.21 -3.60 8.60
CA VAL A 69 -9.04 -4.61 9.27
C VAL A 69 -10.52 -4.24 9.28
N ASN A 70 -10.84 -2.96 9.46
CA ASN A 70 -12.20 -2.53 9.79
C ASN A 70 -12.95 -1.87 8.62
N GLU A 71 -12.26 -1.41 7.57
CA GLU A 71 -12.91 -0.76 6.42
C GLU A 71 -13.03 -1.70 5.22
N MET A 72 -14.21 -1.73 4.61
CA MET A 72 -14.51 -2.58 3.44
C MET A 72 -13.56 -2.35 2.27
N HIS A 73 -13.04 -1.13 2.12
CA HIS A 73 -12.10 -0.74 1.07
C HIS A 73 -10.72 -0.35 1.64
N GLY A 74 -10.42 -0.70 2.89
CA GLY A 74 -9.18 -0.29 3.55
C GLY A 74 -7.92 -0.75 2.82
N VAL A 75 -7.98 -1.89 2.14
CA VAL A 75 -6.85 -2.44 1.37
C VAL A 75 -6.42 -1.55 0.18
N ASP A 76 -7.30 -0.66 -0.30
CA ASP A 76 -6.95 0.30 -1.34
C ASP A 76 -5.89 1.32 -0.85
N MET A 77 -5.69 1.48 0.47
CA MET A 77 -4.63 2.35 1.02
C MET A 77 -3.23 1.94 0.56
N LEU A 78 -3.02 0.68 0.19
CA LEU A 78 -1.70 0.20 -0.24
C LEU A 78 -1.21 0.95 -1.49
N LEU A 79 -2.12 1.53 -2.28
CA LEU A 79 -1.75 2.37 -3.41
C LEU A 79 -1.05 3.66 -2.97
N GLN A 80 -1.51 4.23 -1.85
CA GLN A 80 -0.97 5.44 -1.25
C GLN A 80 0.30 5.14 -0.44
N ALA A 81 0.38 3.96 0.17
CA ALA A 81 1.54 3.56 0.95
C ALA A 81 2.80 3.40 0.07
N GLY A 82 2.62 2.94 -1.16
CA GLY A 82 3.68 2.60 -2.09
C GLY A 82 4.42 3.76 -2.76
N THR A 83 4.45 4.98 -2.27
CA THR A 83 5.21 6.07 -2.95
C THR A 83 5.87 7.07 -2.02
N ALA A 84 5.74 6.89 -0.70
CA ALA A 84 6.43 7.72 0.28
C ALA A 84 7.85 7.16 0.56
N ALA A 85 8.80 7.67 -0.21
CA ALA A 85 10.24 7.79 0.05
C ALA A 85 11.15 6.53 0.09
N PRO A 86 12.39 6.64 -0.47
CA PRO A 86 13.35 5.54 -0.67
C PRO A 86 14.10 5.03 0.58
N ASN A 87 13.76 5.50 1.79
CA ASN A 87 14.50 5.16 3.02
C ASN A 87 13.60 4.54 4.09
N ARG A 88 12.99 3.40 3.75
CA ARG A 88 12.25 2.54 4.72
C ARG A 88 13.09 1.34 5.18
N ARG A 89 14.41 1.47 5.18
CA ARG A 89 15.25 0.46 5.84
C ARG A 89 14.93 0.52 7.32
N LEU A 90 14.44 -0.59 7.87
CA LEU A 90 14.53 -0.87 9.30
C LEU A 90 16.02 -0.89 9.67
N THR A 91 16.61 0.27 9.93
CA THR A 91 17.93 0.32 10.57
C THR A 91 17.73 -0.17 12.00
N PRO A 92 18.71 -0.83 12.62
CA PRO A 92 18.51 -1.48 13.92
C PRO A 92 18.10 -0.56 15.08
N ASN A 93 18.17 0.76 14.89
CA ASN A 93 17.94 1.77 15.92
C ASN A 93 16.78 2.73 15.61
N ASP A 94 16.16 2.67 14.42
CA ASP A 94 15.06 3.56 14.07
C ASP A 94 13.73 2.80 14.01
N ASP A 95 12.71 3.32 14.70
CA ASP A 95 11.33 2.89 14.54
C ASP A 95 10.79 3.41 13.20
N ALA A 96 11.21 2.79 12.09
CA ALA A 96 10.81 3.21 10.75
C ALA A 96 9.35 2.82 10.44
N LEU A 97 8.70 3.65 9.63
CA LEU A 97 7.34 3.38 9.17
C LEU A 97 7.33 2.21 8.19
N PRO A 98 6.47 1.18 8.39
CA PRO A 98 6.33 0.08 7.46
C PRO A 98 5.90 0.53 6.05
N SER A 99 6.33 -0.16 4.99
CA SER A 99 6.07 0.27 3.62
C SER A 99 4.62 0.15 3.17
N TRP A 100 3.84 -0.67 3.87
CA TRP A 100 2.40 -0.82 3.67
C TRP A 100 1.59 0.25 4.42
N ALA A 101 2.20 1.01 5.33
CA ALA A 101 1.55 2.11 6.05
C ALA A 101 1.82 3.45 5.35
N PRO A 102 0.78 4.22 4.98
CA PRO A 102 0.97 5.56 4.45
C PRO A 102 1.54 6.53 5.49
N ASP A 103 2.37 7.46 5.03
CA ASP A 103 2.77 8.61 5.84
C ASP A 103 1.77 9.74 5.63
N TRP A 104 0.87 9.93 6.59
CA TRP A 104 -0.13 11.00 6.59
C TRP A 104 0.36 12.31 7.21
N THR A 105 1.62 12.35 7.68
CA THR A 105 2.24 13.59 8.16
C THR A 105 2.81 14.43 7.02
N ILE A 106 3.09 13.77 5.90
CA ILE A 106 3.58 14.41 4.67
C ILE A 106 2.37 14.77 3.79
N PRO A 107 2.31 16.01 3.25
CA PRO A 107 1.31 16.38 2.25
C PRO A 107 1.36 15.46 1.02
N GLU A 108 0.25 15.37 0.30
CA GLU A 108 0.19 14.61 -0.93
C GLU A 108 1.21 15.12 -1.96
N ASP A 109 2.03 14.22 -2.52
CA ASP A 109 3.04 14.56 -3.52
C ASP A 109 2.38 14.75 -4.90
N PRO A 110 2.46 15.93 -5.53
CA PRO A 110 1.95 16.14 -6.88
C PRO A 110 2.54 15.17 -7.92
N LEU A 111 3.79 14.74 -7.74
CA LEU A 111 4.44 13.75 -8.62
C LEU A 111 3.82 12.36 -8.45
N HIS A 112 3.32 12.02 -7.26
CA HIS A 112 2.59 10.79 -7.02
C HIS A 112 1.24 10.80 -7.73
N HIS A 113 0.49 11.90 -7.64
CA HIS A 113 -0.79 12.02 -8.35
C HIS A 113 -0.59 11.96 -9.88
N ALA A 114 0.45 12.63 -10.40
CA ALA A 114 0.82 12.55 -11.81
C ALA A 114 1.20 11.12 -12.22
N PHE A 115 1.92 10.39 -11.36
CA PHE A 115 2.26 8.98 -11.56
C PHE A 115 1.02 8.08 -11.63
N LEU A 116 0.11 8.17 -10.65
CA LEU A 116 -1.13 7.37 -10.63
C LEU A 116 -1.99 7.66 -11.86
N SER A 117 -2.07 8.93 -12.26
CA SER A 117 -2.76 9.36 -13.48
C SER A 117 -2.11 8.76 -14.73
N ALA A 118 -0.77 8.74 -14.78
CA ALA A 118 -0.01 8.21 -15.92
C ALA A 118 -0.08 6.69 -16.05
N LEU A 119 -0.27 5.96 -14.94
CA LEU A 119 -0.51 4.52 -15.00
C LEU A 119 -1.82 4.17 -15.74
N ALA A 120 -2.76 5.11 -15.84
CA ALA A 120 -4.05 4.92 -16.47
C ALA A 120 -4.76 3.63 -15.96
N LEU A 121 -4.65 3.38 -14.66
CA LEU A 121 -5.19 2.19 -14.02
C LEU A 121 -6.69 2.06 -14.34
N PRO A 122 -7.16 0.91 -14.87
CA PRO A 122 -8.57 0.74 -15.19
C PRO A 122 -9.43 0.90 -13.93
N LEU A 123 -10.47 1.73 -14.00
CA LEU A 123 -11.46 1.86 -12.92
C LEU A 123 -12.17 0.54 -12.63
N THR A 124 -12.29 -0.32 -13.64
CA THR A 124 -12.87 -1.66 -13.56
C THR A 124 -11.86 -2.72 -13.15
N SER A 125 -10.63 -2.35 -12.78
CA SER A 125 -9.63 -3.31 -12.31
C SER A 125 -10.15 -4.03 -11.06
N ALA A 126 -10.03 -5.34 -11.11
CA ALA A 126 -10.56 -6.25 -10.11
C ALA A 126 -9.58 -7.41 -9.89
N ALA A 127 -8.28 -7.12 -10.00
CA ALA A 127 -7.21 -8.12 -10.04
C ALA A 127 -7.30 -9.11 -8.88
N GLY A 128 -7.47 -8.60 -7.66
CA GLY A 128 -7.67 -9.38 -6.43
C GLY A 128 -9.08 -9.36 -5.84
N LEU A 129 -10.03 -8.58 -6.39
CA LEU A 129 -11.34 -8.32 -5.76
C LEU A 129 -12.26 -9.54 -5.61
N GLN A 130 -12.04 -10.60 -6.39
CA GLN A 130 -12.87 -11.80 -6.30
C GLN A 130 -12.60 -12.64 -5.03
N ARG A 131 -11.68 -12.20 -4.17
CA ARG A 131 -11.23 -12.94 -2.99
C ARG A 131 -11.29 -12.08 -1.73
N ALA A 132 -11.71 -12.71 -0.64
CA ALA A 132 -11.67 -12.07 0.67
C ALA A 132 -10.22 -11.80 1.08
N VAL A 133 -9.97 -10.56 1.51
CA VAL A 133 -8.72 -10.17 2.15
C VAL A 133 -8.76 -10.61 3.62
N ASN A 134 -7.70 -11.27 4.07
CA ASN A 134 -7.53 -11.66 5.47
C ASN A 134 -6.13 -11.20 5.91
N PRO A 135 -5.96 -9.91 6.25
CA PRO A 135 -4.66 -9.40 6.65
C PRO A 135 -4.28 -9.96 8.02
N PHE A 136 -3.02 -10.35 8.15
CA PHE A 136 -2.44 -10.76 9.44
C PHE A 136 -1.19 -9.93 9.73
N PHE A 137 -0.87 -9.73 11.01
CA PHE A 137 0.21 -8.84 11.41
C PHE A 137 1.19 -9.55 12.33
N LEU A 138 2.48 -9.36 12.05
CA LEU A 138 3.59 -9.92 12.81
C LEU A 138 4.44 -8.80 13.41
N PRO A 139 5.15 -9.07 14.53
CA PRO A 139 6.16 -8.15 15.02
C PRO A 139 7.36 -8.10 14.06
N ASP A 140 8.08 -6.98 14.05
CA ASP A 140 9.37 -6.90 13.37
C ASP A 140 10.48 -7.64 14.14
N SER A 141 11.70 -7.62 13.59
CA SER A 141 12.90 -8.19 14.23
C SER A 141 13.29 -7.54 15.57
N HIS A 142 12.70 -6.40 15.90
CA HIS A 142 12.94 -5.64 17.13
C HIS A 142 11.85 -5.88 18.18
N GLY A 143 10.83 -6.68 17.86
CA GLY A 143 9.69 -6.95 18.74
C GLY A 143 8.62 -5.86 18.72
N ASN A 144 8.70 -4.89 17.81
CA ASN A 144 7.62 -3.92 17.62
C ASN A 144 6.43 -4.65 17.01
N GLU A 145 5.30 -4.66 17.70
CA GLU A 145 4.09 -5.32 17.23
C GLU A 145 3.51 -4.64 15.98
N ASN A 146 2.77 -5.42 15.19
CA ASN A 146 2.02 -4.95 14.03
C ASN A 146 2.84 -4.22 12.96
N ARG A 147 4.10 -4.63 12.75
CA ARG A 147 5.01 -3.99 11.78
C ARG A 147 5.13 -4.72 10.46
N ILE A 148 4.90 -6.02 10.45
CA ILE A 148 4.92 -6.82 9.23
C ILE A 148 3.49 -7.18 8.87
N LEU A 149 3.03 -6.72 7.71
CA LEU A 149 1.75 -7.08 7.12
C LEU A 149 1.89 -8.38 6.32
N VAL A 150 1.06 -9.36 6.61
CA VAL A 150 1.00 -10.63 5.86
C VAL A 150 -0.26 -10.65 5.01
N LEU A 151 -0.07 -10.70 3.68
CA LEU A 151 -1.15 -10.83 2.71
C LEU A 151 -0.96 -12.06 1.84
N SER A 152 -2.07 -12.72 1.54
CA SER A 152 -2.09 -13.77 0.53
C SER A 152 -2.19 -13.15 -0.86
N GLY A 153 -1.44 -13.71 -1.80
CA GLY A 153 -1.40 -13.20 -3.15
C GLY A 153 -0.68 -14.13 -4.11
N VAL A 154 -0.51 -13.65 -5.33
CA VAL A 154 0.07 -14.37 -6.44
C VAL A 154 1.12 -13.49 -7.11
N LYS A 155 2.33 -14.02 -7.29
CA LYS A 155 3.35 -13.37 -8.11
C LYS A 155 3.05 -13.62 -9.58
N ILE A 156 2.91 -12.56 -10.35
CA ILE A 156 2.58 -12.65 -11.79
C ILE A 156 3.78 -12.40 -12.70
N ALA A 157 4.81 -11.72 -12.21
CA ALA A 157 6.01 -11.39 -12.98
C ALA A 157 7.17 -10.94 -12.09
N THR A 158 8.38 -11.03 -12.63
CA THR A 158 9.58 -10.35 -12.13
C THR A 158 10.12 -9.41 -13.21
N LEU A 159 10.47 -8.18 -12.84
CA LEU A 159 10.99 -7.17 -13.76
C LEU A 159 12.38 -7.57 -14.29
N ARG A 160 12.60 -7.43 -15.60
CA ARG A 160 13.87 -7.77 -16.26
C ARG A 160 14.65 -6.56 -16.75
N ALA A 161 14.15 -5.87 -17.76
CA ALA A 161 14.87 -4.75 -18.37
C ALA A 161 13.93 -3.54 -18.51
N VAL A 162 14.51 -2.34 -18.45
CA VAL A 162 13.77 -1.11 -18.72
C VAL A 162 13.57 -0.99 -20.23
N LEU A 163 12.31 -0.91 -20.66
CA LEU A 163 11.94 -0.74 -22.07
C LEU A 163 11.75 0.73 -22.43
N GLN A 164 11.22 1.52 -21.50
CA GLN A 164 11.02 2.96 -21.66
C GLN A 164 11.44 3.66 -20.38
N ASP A 165 12.45 4.53 -20.52
CA ASP A 165 12.91 5.44 -19.49
C ASP A 165 13.00 6.84 -20.10
N LYS A 166 12.09 7.72 -19.72
CA LYS A 166 12.27 9.15 -19.97
C LYS A 166 12.76 9.73 -18.66
N THR A 167 13.99 10.27 -18.66
CA THR A 167 14.69 10.75 -17.46
C THR A 167 13.92 11.81 -16.64
N THR A 168 12.87 12.39 -17.21
CA THR A 168 11.99 13.38 -16.57
C THR A 168 10.71 12.78 -15.96
N GLN A 169 10.43 11.49 -16.14
CA GLN A 169 9.21 10.84 -15.68
C GLN A 169 9.41 10.13 -14.33
N SER A 170 8.40 10.18 -13.47
CA SER A 170 8.37 9.46 -12.20
C SER A 170 8.00 7.97 -12.35
N TRP A 171 7.90 7.47 -13.59
CA TRP A 171 7.57 6.08 -13.91
C TRP A 171 8.41 5.53 -15.06
N ARG A 172 8.47 4.19 -15.15
CA ARG A 172 9.20 3.42 -16.16
C ARG A 172 8.38 2.23 -16.60
N THR A 173 8.61 1.79 -17.84
CA THR A 173 8.06 0.54 -18.36
C THR A 173 9.15 -0.52 -18.44
N PHE A 174 8.85 -1.73 -17.97
CA PHE A 174 9.77 -2.84 -17.86
C PHE A 174 9.25 -4.05 -18.64
N SER A 175 10.18 -4.83 -19.20
CA SER A 175 9.90 -6.20 -19.61
C SER A 175 9.86 -7.11 -18.39
N THR A 176 9.19 -8.25 -18.52
CA THR A 176 9.08 -9.26 -17.46
C THR A 176 9.75 -10.57 -17.85
N ASP A 177 9.96 -11.43 -16.86
CA ASP A 177 10.50 -12.77 -17.03
C ASP A 177 9.59 -13.75 -17.75
N SER A 178 8.28 -13.51 -17.74
CA SER A 178 7.31 -14.31 -18.50
C SER A 178 7.32 -14.00 -19.99
N GLU A 179 7.88 -12.85 -20.41
CA GLU A 179 7.80 -12.27 -21.77
C GLU A 179 6.36 -12.04 -22.27
N ARG A 180 5.34 -12.39 -21.49
CA ARG A 180 3.92 -12.18 -21.79
C ARG A 180 3.46 -10.79 -21.39
N PHE A 181 4.12 -10.19 -20.41
CA PHE A 181 3.72 -8.90 -19.86
C PHE A 181 4.81 -7.85 -19.99
N THR A 182 4.37 -6.61 -20.15
CA THR A 182 5.14 -5.42 -19.77
C THR A 182 4.48 -4.76 -18.57
N VAL A 183 5.29 -4.10 -17.75
CA VAL A 183 4.84 -3.51 -16.50
C VAL A 183 5.25 -2.05 -16.47
N THR A 184 4.31 -1.15 -16.25
CA THR A 184 4.58 0.26 -15.97
C THR A 184 4.40 0.52 -14.48
N SER A 185 5.42 1.09 -13.82
CA SER A 185 5.39 1.41 -12.39
C SER A 185 6.37 2.54 -12.09
N THR A 186 6.56 2.88 -10.82
CA THR A 186 7.45 3.94 -10.34
C THR A 186 8.89 3.81 -10.86
N ALA A 187 9.56 4.93 -11.08
CA ALA A 187 10.93 4.96 -11.60
C ALA A 187 11.96 4.33 -10.64
N ILE A 188 11.63 4.17 -9.34
CA ILE A 188 12.49 3.47 -8.37
C ILE A 188 12.52 1.94 -8.57
N GLY A 189 11.60 1.41 -9.39
CA GLY A 189 11.60 0.00 -9.79
C GLY A 189 12.88 -0.37 -10.53
N ARG A 190 13.36 -1.59 -10.31
CA ARG A 190 14.58 -2.12 -10.93
C ARG A 190 14.43 -3.59 -11.29
N GLN A 191 15.41 -4.08 -12.05
CA GLN A 191 15.53 -5.50 -12.36
C GLN A 191 15.50 -6.35 -11.09
N GLY A 192 14.70 -7.41 -11.11
CA GLY A 192 14.52 -8.33 -9.99
C GLY A 192 13.37 -7.98 -9.04
N ASP A 193 12.78 -6.79 -9.14
CA ASP A 193 11.56 -6.47 -8.38
C ASP A 193 10.39 -7.32 -8.89
N GLU A 194 9.44 -7.63 -8.02
CA GLU A 194 8.36 -8.58 -8.24
C GLU A 194 7.02 -7.86 -8.37
N VAL A 195 6.15 -8.34 -9.26
CA VAL A 195 4.78 -7.84 -9.40
C VAL A 195 3.81 -8.85 -8.82
N TRP A 196 2.99 -8.38 -7.89
CA TRP A 196 2.09 -9.19 -7.10
C TRP A 196 0.64 -8.72 -7.24
N ILE A 197 -0.29 -9.66 -7.21
CA ILE A 197 -1.71 -9.41 -7.02
C ILE A 197 -2.10 -10.01 -5.68
N PHE A 198 -2.52 -9.17 -4.74
CA PHE A 198 -2.97 -9.59 -3.42
C PHE A 198 -4.48 -9.72 -3.38
N ASP A 199 -4.96 -10.63 -2.52
CA ASP A 199 -6.39 -10.84 -2.32
C ASP A 199 -7.06 -9.55 -1.81
N GLY A 200 -8.20 -9.20 -2.41
CA GLY A 200 -8.94 -7.97 -2.14
C GLY A 200 -8.34 -6.69 -2.74
N VAL A 201 -7.09 -6.71 -3.23
CA VAL A 201 -6.47 -5.52 -3.84
C VAL A 201 -6.91 -5.39 -5.30
N LYS A 202 -7.42 -4.22 -5.67
CA LYS A 202 -7.89 -3.93 -7.04
C LYS A 202 -6.80 -4.00 -8.09
N TRP A 203 -5.60 -3.54 -7.76
CA TRP A 203 -4.50 -3.35 -8.70
C TRP A 203 -3.25 -4.14 -8.31
N PRO A 204 -2.42 -4.56 -9.29
CA PRO A 204 -1.13 -5.14 -8.99
C PRO A 204 -0.21 -4.17 -8.24
N LEU A 205 0.64 -4.70 -7.37
CA LEU A 205 1.62 -3.97 -6.60
C LEU A 205 3.04 -4.43 -6.96
N LEU A 206 3.96 -3.46 -7.06
CA LEU A 206 5.38 -3.69 -7.21
C LEU A 206 6.01 -3.88 -5.83
N MET A 207 6.71 -4.99 -5.66
CA MET A 207 7.35 -5.40 -4.42
C MET A 207 8.85 -5.60 -4.64
N ARG A 208 9.66 -5.31 -3.63
CA ARG A 208 11.09 -5.60 -3.61
C ARG A 208 11.41 -6.57 -2.51
N GLN A 209 12.11 -7.66 -2.84
CA GLN A 209 12.62 -8.57 -1.83
C GLN A 209 13.77 -7.93 -1.06
N GLU A 210 13.68 -7.96 0.26
CA GLU A 210 14.74 -7.57 1.18
C GLU A 210 15.42 -8.79 1.80
N TYR A 211 16.52 -8.54 2.51
CA TYR A 211 17.25 -9.58 3.24
C TYR A 211 16.36 -10.19 4.33
N GLY A 212 16.35 -11.52 4.46
CA GLY A 212 15.48 -12.22 5.42
C GLY A 212 14.11 -12.63 4.87
N GLY A 213 13.83 -12.38 3.58
CA GLY A 213 12.64 -12.90 2.92
C GLY A 213 11.37 -12.06 3.09
N THR A 214 11.46 -10.90 3.73
CA THR A 214 10.39 -9.89 3.71
C THR A 214 10.42 -9.10 2.40
N ARG A 215 9.33 -8.41 2.08
CA ARG A 215 9.20 -7.58 0.89
C ARG A 215 8.81 -6.16 1.28
N VAL A 216 9.33 -5.18 0.54
CA VAL A 216 8.95 -3.77 0.64
C VAL A 216 7.99 -3.45 -0.49
N LEU A 217 6.86 -2.82 -0.17
CA LEU A 217 5.92 -2.26 -1.13
C LEU A 217 6.51 -1.00 -1.77
N LEU A 218 6.66 -1.03 -3.10
CA LEU A 218 7.32 0.04 -3.86
C LEU A 218 6.37 0.99 -4.59
N ALA A 219 5.22 0.51 -5.06
CA ALA A 219 4.18 1.27 -5.79
C ALA A 219 3.08 0.34 -6.33
N PRO A 220 1.93 0.88 -6.77
CA PRO A 220 1.09 0.18 -7.75
C PRO A 220 1.81 -0.05 -9.09
N ALA A 221 1.32 -1.06 -9.83
CA ALA A 221 1.85 -1.45 -11.13
C ALA A 221 0.71 -1.65 -12.13
N MET A 222 0.87 -1.07 -13.33
CA MET A 222 0.01 -1.34 -14.47
C MET A 222 0.63 -2.43 -15.32
N VAL A 223 -0.17 -3.43 -15.72
CA VAL A 223 0.28 -4.57 -16.53
C VAL A 223 -0.36 -4.48 -17.91
N HIS A 224 0.44 -4.69 -18.95
CA HIS A 224 0.01 -4.78 -20.35
C HIS A 224 0.50 -6.08 -20.97
N GLU A 225 -0.17 -6.57 -21.99
CA GLU A 225 0.35 -7.63 -22.85
C GLU A 225 1.63 -7.17 -23.57
N SER A 226 2.61 -8.04 -23.76
CA SER A 226 3.91 -7.66 -24.34
C SER A 226 3.85 -7.25 -25.81
N GLN A 227 2.86 -7.72 -26.56
CA GLN A 227 2.68 -7.42 -27.99
C GLN A 227 1.80 -6.19 -28.24
N GLY A 228 1.49 -5.38 -27.23
CA GLY A 228 0.71 -4.16 -27.40
C GLY A 228 0.46 -3.37 -26.12
N MET A 229 -0.59 -2.55 -26.14
CA MET A 229 -1.08 -1.83 -24.95
C MET A 229 -2.38 -2.45 -24.42
N ALA A 230 -2.67 -3.70 -24.81
CA ALA A 230 -3.86 -4.40 -24.36
C ALA A 230 -3.75 -4.72 -22.86
N VAL A 231 -4.85 -4.50 -22.13
CA VAL A 231 -4.92 -4.79 -20.70
C VAL A 231 -5.28 -6.27 -20.53
N PRO A 232 -4.40 -7.10 -19.94
CA PRO A 232 -4.62 -8.53 -19.82
C PRO A 232 -5.75 -8.87 -18.83
N GLY A 233 -6.37 -10.05 -19.01
CA GLY A 233 -7.48 -10.53 -18.17
C GLY A 233 -7.14 -10.58 -16.67
N VAL A 234 -5.86 -10.74 -16.33
CA VAL A 234 -5.37 -10.73 -14.94
C VAL A 234 -5.70 -9.43 -14.19
N MET A 235 -5.75 -8.29 -14.89
CA MET A 235 -6.14 -6.99 -14.30
C MET A 235 -7.61 -6.94 -13.86
N PHE A 236 -8.43 -7.86 -14.34
CA PHE A 236 -9.88 -7.94 -14.11
C PHE A 236 -10.28 -9.18 -13.30
N GLY A 237 -9.32 -9.85 -12.68
CA GLY A 237 -9.64 -11.06 -11.95
C GLY A 237 -9.95 -12.24 -12.89
N LYS A 238 -9.22 -12.38 -14.00
CA LYS A 238 -9.30 -13.57 -14.86
C LYS A 238 -7.92 -14.22 -15.08
N ASP A 239 -7.93 -15.46 -15.57
CA ASP A 239 -6.75 -16.18 -16.07
C ASP A 239 -5.69 -16.58 -15.01
N TRP A 240 -6.06 -16.64 -13.72
CA TRP A 240 -5.13 -16.98 -12.62
C TRP A 240 -4.91 -18.46 -12.37
N GLU A 241 -5.94 -19.27 -12.61
CA GLU A 241 -6.14 -20.52 -11.86
C GLU A 241 -5.25 -21.69 -12.33
N ARG A 242 -4.52 -21.53 -13.43
CA ARG A 242 -3.78 -22.65 -14.04
C ARG A 242 -2.27 -22.56 -13.95
N GLU A 243 -1.70 -21.39 -13.65
CA GLU A 243 -0.24 -21.20 -13.79
C GLU A 243 0.48 -20.68 -12.54
N TRP A 244 -0.20 -20.00 -11.61
CA TRP A 244 0.50 -19.29 -10.55
C TRP A 244 0.23 -19.84 -9.15
N ARG A 245 1.30 -19.95 -8.37
CA ARG A 245 1.25 -20.40 -6.98
C ARG A 245 0.83 -19.24 -6.07
N ARG A 246 -0.15 -19.51 -5.22
CA ARG A 246 -0.57 -18.61 -4.16
C ARG A 246 0.35 -18.74 -2.96
N GLU A 247 0.76 -17.61 -2.41
CA GLU A 247 1.71 -17.53 -1.31
C GLU A 247 1.28 -16.44 -0.33
N ALA A 248 1.63 -16.61 0.95
CA ALA A 248 1.52 -15.57 1.95
C ALA A 248 2.83 -14.77 1.96
N LEU A 249 2.73 -13.48 1.68
CA LEU A 249 3.86 -12.57 1.59
C LEU A 249 3.94 -11.71 2.85
N GLN A 250 5.13 -11.62 3.44
CA GLN A 250 5.43 -10.71 4.53
C GLN A 250 5.91 -9.37 3.95
N ILE A 251 5.15 -8.32 4.21
CA ILE A 251 5.38 -6.95 3.76
C ILE A 251 5.85 -6.13 4.96
N VAL A 252 7.06 -5.61 4.87
CA VAL A 252 7.66 -4.70 5.84
C VAL A 252 7.49 -3.27 5.38
#